data_AF-A0A0L7LSH9-F1
#
_entry.id   AF-A0A0L7LSH9-F1
#
_cell.length_a   1.000
_cell.length_b   1.000
_cell.length_c   1.000
_cell.angle_alpha   90.00
_cell.angle_beta   90.00
_cell.angle_gamma   90.00
#
_symmetry.space_group_name_H-M   'P 1'
#
loop_
_entity.id
_entity.type
_entity.pdbx_description
1 polymer ?
#
loop_
_entity_poly.entity_id
_entity_poly.type
_entity_poly.pdbx_seq_one_letter_code
_entity_poly.pdbx_strand_id
1 'polypeptide(L)' 'MRLAREYQVAFMETSAKTGLNVEAAFAHVARSLVAKANPTDPSRLAVRAQPTEEPRISTCPQCS' A
#
# COMPACT_ATOMS: atom_id res chain seq x y z
N MET A 1 8.47 -10.56 9.89
CA MET A 1 8.40 -9.76 11.13
C MET A 1 9.76 -9.28 11.68
N ARG A 2 10.80 -10.14 11.77
CA ARG A 2 12.10 -9.75 12.36
C ARG A 2 12.75 -8.53 11.68
N LEU A 3 12.85 -8.55 10.36
CA LEU A 3 13.44 -7.46 9.57
C LEU A 3 12.72 -6.12 9.77
N ALA A 4 11.38 -6.16 9.83
CA ALA A 4 10.58 -4.96 10.04
C ALA A 4 10.85 -4.30 11.40
N ARG A 5 11.09 -5.10 12.44
CA ARG A 5 11.49 -4.59 13.76
C ARG A 5 12.89 -3.98 13.74
N GLU A 6 13.81 -4.60 13.01
CA GLU A 6 15.20 -4.13 12.88
C GLU A 6 15.28 -2.78 12.16
N TYR A 7 14.51 -2.60 11.08
CA TYR A 7 14.43 -1.32 10.36
C TYR A 7 13.38 -0.35 10.92
N GLN A 8 12.69 -0.71 12.01
CA GLN A 8 11.59 0.07 12.59
C GLN A 8 10.51 0.49 11.57
N VAL A 9 10.19 -0.42 10.64
CA VAL A 9 9.13 -0.24 9.65
C VAL A 9 7.91 -1.07 10.00
N ALA A 10 6.74 -0.61 9.56
CA ALA A 10 5.51 -1.38 9.68
C ALA A 10 5.57 -2.62 8.77
N PHE A 11 4.93 -3.71 9.22
CA PHE A 11 4.76 -4.92 8.41
C PHE A 11 3.33 -5.44 8.61
N MET A 12 2.72 -5.90 7.51
CA MET A 12 1.37 -6.46 7.51
C MET A 12 1.29 -7.59 6.49
N GLU A 13 0.74 -8.73 6.90
CA GLU A 13 0.42 -9.82 5.97
C GLU A 13 -0.87 -9.47 5.23
N THR A 14 -0.88 -9.59 3.90
CA THR A 14 -2.02 -9.25 3.05
C THR A 14 -2.26 -10.33 2.00
N SER A 15 -3.50 -10.50 1.54
CA SER A 15 -3.82 -11.32 0.37
C SER A 15 -4.51 -10.47 -0.67
N ALA A 16 -3.79 -10.14 -1.75
CA ALA A 16 -4.37 -9.41 -2.88
C ALA A 16 -5.51 -10.19 -3.56
N LYS A 17 -5.48 -11.53 -3.52
CA LYS A 17 -6.51 -12.39 -4.12
C LYS A 17 -7.84 -12.37 -3.35
N THR A 18 -7.79 -12.32 -2.03
CA THR A 18 -8.99 -12.39 -1.17
C THR A 18 -9.37 -11.04 -0.57
N GLY A 19 -8.52 -10.02 -0.72
CA GLY A 19 -8.69 -8.71 -0.08
C GLY A 19 -8.23 -8.65 1.38
N LEU A 20 -7.69 -9.74 1.94
CA LEU A 20 -7.26 -9.77 3.35
C LEU A 20 -6.23 -8.66 3.61
N ASN A 21 -6.56 -7.79 4.57
CA ASN A 21 -5.72 -6.69 5.07
C ASN A 21 -5.27 -5.66 4.01
N VAL A 22 -5.83 -5.68 2.80
CA VAL A 22 -5.42 -4.78 1.72
C VAL A 22 -5.79 -3.33 2.07
N GLU A 23 -7.06 -3.09 2.43
CA GLU A 23 -7.54 -1.76 2.81
C GLU A 23 -6.81 -1.20 4.04
N ALA A 24 -6.61 -2.05 5.05
CA ALA A 24 -5.88 -1.68 6.27
C ALA A 24 -4.42 -1.29 5.98
N ALA A 25 -3.75 -2.01 5.07
CA ALA A 25 -2.38 -1.69 4.65
C ALA A 25 -2.32 -0.32 3.97
N PHE A 26 -3.20 -0.05 3.01
CA PHE A 26 -3.26 1.25 2.32
C PHE A 26 -3.58 2.41 3.28
N ALA A 27 -4.57 2.23 4.17
CA ALA A 27 -4.92 3.25 5.15
C ALA A 27 -3.78 3.54 6.15
N HIS A 28 -3.00 2.53 6.53
CA HIS A 28 -1.84 2.73 7.40
C HIS A 28 -0.75 3.57 6.71
N VAL A 29 -0.46 3.29 5.44
CA VAL A 29 0.48 4.08 4.64
C VAL A 29 0.00 5.51 4.47
N ALA A 30 -1.27 5.71 4.09
CA ALA A 30 -1.86 7.05 3.92
C ALA A 30 -1.72 7.89 5.19
N ARG A 31 -2.08 7.35 6.36
CA ARG A 31 -1.94 8.05 7.65
C ARG A 31 -0.49 8.37 7.98
N SER A 32 0.43 7.43 7.73
CA SER A 32 1.85 7.62 7.97
C SER A 32 2.45 8.72 7.10
N LEU A 33 1.95 8.86 5.87
CA LEU A 33 2.33 9.93 4.95
C LEU A 33 1.75 11.28 5.38
N VAL A 34 0.49 11.34 5.82
CA VAL A 34 -0.15 12.57 6.34
C VAL A 34 0.59 13.07 7.58
N ALA A 35 0.93 12.18 8.52
CA ALA A 35 1.65 12.54 9.74
C ALA A 35 3.06 13.10 9.46
N LYS A 36 3.66 12.73 8.33
CA LYS A 36 4.97 13.23 7.88
C LYS A 36 4.87 14.46 6.98
N ALA A 37 3.70 14.77 6.44
CA ALA A 37 3.50 15.92 5.56
C ALA A 37 3.56 17.22 6.39
N ASN A 38 4.32 18.19 5.89
CA ASN A 38 4.38 19.52 6.49
C ASN A 38 3.01 20.21 6.28
N PRO A 39 2.39 20.81 7.31
CA PRO A 39 1.06 21.42 7.19
C PRO A 39 0.93 22.55 6.15
N THR A 40 2.04 23.04 5.61
CA THR A 40 2.06 24.12 4.61
C THR A 40 1.87 23.66 3.16
N ASP A 41 1.93 22.37 2.85
CA ASP A 41 1.72 21.88 1.48
C ASP A 41 0.89 20.58 1.43
N PRO A 42 -0.45 20.69 1.48
CA PRO A 42 -1.35 19.55 1.39
C PRO A 42 -1.36 18.89 0.00
N SER A 43 -0.86 19.58 -1.04
CA SER A 43 -0.84 19.08 -2.42
C SER A 43 0.21 17.99 -2.63
N ARG A 44 1.27 17.95 -1.82
CA ARG A 44 2.32 16.92 -1.89
C ARG A 44 1.85 15.49 -1.62
N LEU A 45 0.68 15.33 -1.00
CA LEU A 45 0.14 14.02 -0.65
C LEU A 45 -1.03 13.57 -1.51
N ALA A 46 -1.44 14.38 -2.49
CA ALA A 46 -2.53 14.04 -3.38
C ALA A 46 -2.12 12.90 -4.31
N VAL A 47 -2.60 11.68 -4.02
CA VAL A 47 -2.51 10.55 -4.95
C VAL A 47 -3.44 10.85 -6.12
N ARG A 48 -2.86 11.18 -7.29
CA ARG A 48 -3.61 11.27 -8.53
C ARG A 48 -4.15 9.87 -8.85
N ALA A 49 -5.47 9.72 -8.89
CA ALA A 49 -6.09 8.48 -9.31
C ALA A 49 -5.56 8.11 -10.72
N GLN A 50 -4.94 6.95 -10.82
CA GLN A 50 -4.60 6.38 -12.11
C GLN A 50 -5.92 5.98 -12.80
N PRO A 51 -6.08 6.25 -14.11
CA PRO A 51 -7.24 5.76 -14.84
C PRO A 51 -7.29 4.24 -14.70
N THR A 52 -8.46 3.71 -14.35
CA THR A 52 -8.73 2.27 -14.23
C THR A 52 -8.41 1.60 -15.56
N GLU A 53 -7.23 0.98 -15.69
CA GLU A 53 -6.99 0.03 -16.77
C GLU A 53 -7.83 -1.22 -16.49
N GLU A 54 -8.59 -1.64 -17.51
CA GLU A 54 -9.38 -2.88 -17.50
C GLU A 54 -8.52 -4.09 -17.08
N PRO A 55 -9.11 -5.10 -16.42
CA PRO A 55 -8.38 -6.23 -15.89
C PRO A 55 -7.78 -7.05 -17.03
N ARG A 56 -6.53 -6.75 -17.41
CA ARG A 56 -5.72 -7.64 -18.22
C ARG A 56 -5.44 -8.86 -17.35
N ILE A 57 -6.09 -9.97 -17.67
CA ILE A 57 -5.86 -11.28 -17.07
C ILE A 57 -4.38 -11.61 -17.29
N SER A 58 -3.52 -11.26 -16.33
CA SER A 58 -2.13 -11.66 -16.31
C SER A 58 -2.10 -13.07 -15.73
N THR A 59 -2.03 -14.05 -16.63
CA THR A 59 -1.81 -15.44 -16.27
C THR A 59 -0.43 -15.54 -15.64
N CYS A 60 -0.34 -15.43 -14.31
CA CYS A 60 0.87 -15.78 -13.58
C CYS A 60 1.13 -17.28 -13.80
N PRO A 61 2.35 -17.70 -14.21
CA PRO A 61 2.67 -19.11 -14.29
C PRO A 61 2.49 -19.75 -12.91
N GLN A 62 1.93 -20.96 -12.87
CA GLN A 62 1.74 -21.68 -11.63
C GLN A 62 3.12 -21.96 -11.01
N CYS A 63 3.32 -21.47 -9.78
CA CYS A 63 4.49 -21.80 -8.99
C CYS A 63 4.42 -23.29 -8.64
N SER A 64 5.34 -24.08 -9.20
CA SER A 64 5.68 -25.44 -8.78
C SER A 64 6.52 -25.43 -7.52
#